data_AF-A0A524N8J6-F1
#
_entry.id   AF-A0A524N8J6-F1
#
_cell.length_a   1.000
_cell.length_b   1.000
_cell.length_c   1.000
_cell.angle_alpha   90.00
_cell.angle_beta   90.00
_cell.angle_gamma   90.00
#
_symmetry.space_group_name_H-M   'P 1'
#
loop_
_entity.id
_entity.type
_entity.pdbx_description
1 polymer ?
#
loop_
_entity_poly.entity_id
_entity_poly.type
_entity_poly.pdbx_seq_one_letter_code
_entity_poly.pdbx_strand_id
1 'polypeptide(L)'
;MRKFIKYSFVDLIRSYWTILYFIFFLVVTSAILYFSADMTKSIVSMMNIVLVLIPLVSIVFGAIYYYNSREFTELLLAQPVRRRSLILGQYSGLALSLSLSFVAGITIPFILKGIFVS
;
A
#
# COMPACT_ATOMS: atom_id res chain seq x y z
N MET A 1 1.89 21.47 -7.66
CA MET A 1 1.71 20.43 -6.61
C MET A 1 0.44 19.60 -6.79
N ARG A 2 -0.78 20.18 -6.93
CA ARG A 2 -2.04 19.42 -7.17
C ARG A 2 -2.02 18.44 -8.36
N LYS A 3 -1.35 18.80 -9.47
CA LYS A 3 -1.20 17.88 -10.63
C LYS A 3 -0.35 16.65 -10.28
N PHE A 4 0.69 16.79 -9.47
CA PHE A 4 1.57 15.69 -9.05
C PHE A 4 0.82 14.66 -8.19
N ILE A 5 -0.02 15.11 -7.26
CA ILE A 5 -0.87 14.22 -6.43
C ILE A 5 -1.87 13.45 -7.30
N LYS A 6 -2.47 14.11 -8.30
CA LYS A 6 -3.39 13.47 -9.25
C LYS A 6 -2.68 12.36 -10.05
N TYR A 7 -1.45 12.60 -10.51
CA TYR A 7 -0.67 11.58 -11.21
C TYR A 7 -0.23 10.44 -10.29
N SER A 8 0.18 10.70 -9.05
CA SER A 8 0.46 9.63 -8.06
C SER A 8 -0.76 8.77 -7.74
N PHE A 9 -1.95 9.36 -7.64
CA PHE A 9 -3.20 8.61 -7.41
C PHE A 9 -3.61 7.75 -8.62
N VAL A 10 -3.30 8.21 -9.84
CA VAL A 10 -3.54 7.42 -11.05
C VAL A 10 -2.51 6.30 -11.19
N ASP A 11 -1.26 6.53 -10.77
CA ASP A 11 -0.24 5.48 -10.67
C ASP A 11 -0.61 4.40 -9.62
N LEU A 12 -1.28 4.77 -8.52
CA LEU A 12 -1.84 3.84 -7.52
C LEU A 12 -2.73 2.76 -8.16
N ILE A 13 -3.65 3.19 -9.02
CA ILE A 13 -4.69 2.35 -9.63
C ILE A 13 -4.12 1.56 -10.82
N ARG A 14 -3.04 2.03 -11.44
CA ARG A 14 -2.43 1.38 -12.61
C ARG A 14 -1.30 0.41 -12.26
N SER A 15 -0.74 0.51 -11.04
CA SER A 15 0.28 -0.42 -10.56
C SER A 15 -0.35 -1.74 -10.12
N TYR A 16 -0.22 -2.77 -10.96
CA TYR A 16 -0.65 -4.15 -10.66
C TYR A 16 -0.20 -4.62 -9.26
N TRP A 17 0.96 -4.17 -8.81
CA TRP A 17 1.50 -4.49 -7.49
C TRP A 17 0.68 -3.92 -6.33
N THR A 18 0.19 -2.69 -6.48
CA THR A 18 -0.61 -2.01 -5.43
C THR A 18 -1.99 -2.67 -5.30
N ILE A 19 -2.57 -3.10 -6.41
CA ILE A 19 -3.81 -3.89 -6.46
C ILE A 19 -3.60 -5.27 -5.84
N LEU A 20 -2.51 -5.96 -6.20
CA LEU A 20 -2.19 -7.27 -5.63
C LEU A 20 -2.05 -7.19 -4.10
N TYR A 21 -1.39 -6.14 -3.61
CA TYR A 21 -1.24 -5.88 -2.17
C TYR A 21 -2.58 -5.64 -1.48
N PHE A 22 -3.47 -4.84 -2.09
CA PHE A 22 -4.84 -4.64 -1.60
C PHE A 22 -5.64 -5.95 -1.53
N ILE A 23 -5.66 -6.72 -2.62
CA ILE A 23 -6.38 -8.00 -2.70
C ILE A 23 -5.84 -8.98 -1.66
N PHE A 24 -4.52 -9.05 -1.49
CA PHE A 24 -3.89 -9.89 -0.49
C PHE A 24 -4.42 -9.58 0.92
N PHE A 25 -4.41 -8.31 1.33
CA PHE A 25 -4.96 -7.92 2.64
C PHE A 25 -6.45 -8.21 2.75
N LEU A 26 -7.23 -7.96 1.70
CA LEU A 26 -8.67 -8.25 1.69
C LEU A 26 -8.94 -9.73 1.94
N VAL A 27 -8.26 -10.62 1.21
CA VAL A 27 -8.43 -12.08 1.32
C VAL A 27 -7.93 -12.61 2.66
N VAL A 28 -6.77 -12.15 3.13
CA VAL A 28 -6.22 -12.61 4.42
C VAL A 28 -7.11 -12.17 5.58
N THR A 29 -7.56 -10.92 5.58
CA THR A 29 -8.46 -10.41 6.63
C THR A 29 -9.79 -11.17 6.59
N SER A 30 -10.38 -11.37 5.42
CA SER A 30 -11.66 -12.08 5.29
C SER A 30 -11.54 -13.54 5.71
N ALA A 31 -10.47 -14.23 5.32
CA ALA A 31 -10.21 -15.61 5.72
C ALA A 31 -10.08 -15.73 7.26
N ILE A 32 -9.24 -14.90 7.89
CA ILE A 32 -9.04 -14.94 9.34
C ILE A 32 -10.36 -14.66 10.07
N LEU A 33 -11.09 -13.65 9.61
CA LEU A 33 -12.38 -13.28 10.18
C LEU A 33 -13.45 -14.37 10.00
N TYR A 34 -13.42 -15.13 8.90
CA TYR A 34 -14.35 -16.22 8.63
C TYR A 34 -14.05 -17.48 9.46
N PHE A 35 -12.76 -17.87 9.56
CA PHE A 35 -12.36 -19.09 10.28
C PHE A 35 -12.28 -18.91 11.81
N SER A 36 -12.13 -17.67 12.29
CA SER A 36 -12.01 -17.43 13.73
C SER A 36 -13.38 -17.27 14.39
N ALA A 37 -13.64 -18.09 15.40
CA ALA A 37 -14.80 -17.95 16.28
C ALA A 37 -14.70 -16.74 17.24
N ASP A 38 -13.49 -16.28 17.53
CA ASP A 38 -13.20 -15.33 18.60
C ASP A 38 -12.54 -14.06 18.03
N MET A 39 -13.18 -12.90 18.20
CA MET A 39 -12.73 -11.64 17.58
C MET A 39 -11.33 -11.22 18.05
N THR A 40 -11.05 -11.41 19.34
CA THR A 40 -9.75 -11.07 19.93
C THR A 40 -8.62 -11.87 19.29
N LYS A 41 -8.84 -13.17 19.03
CA LYS A 41 -7.83 -14.02 18.39
C LYS A 41 -7.60 -13.62 16.93
N SER A 42 -8.65 -13.21 16.22
CA SER A 42 -8.51 -12.67 14.85
C SER A 42 -7.65 -11.41 14.83
N ILE A 43 -7.91 -10.45 15.72
CA ILE A 43 -7.17 -9.19 15.78
C ILE A 43 -5.69 -9.44 16.09
N VAL A 44 -5.39 -10.31 17.08
CA VAL A 44 -4.00 -10.66 17.43
C VAL A 44 -3.27 -11.34 16.27
N SER A 45 -3.92 -12.30 15.59
CA SER A 45 -3.35 -12.97 14.42
C SER A 45 -3.08 -11.98 13.29
N MET A 46 -4.04 -11.09 13.02
CA MET A 46 -3.90 -10.03 12.04
C MET A 46 -2.72 -9.12 12.35
N MET A 47 -2.57 -8.73 13.61
CA MET A 47 -1.48 -7.86 14.07
C MET A 47 -0.10 -8.50 13.83
N ASN A 48 0.05 -9.80 14.08
CA ASN A 48 1.29 -10.53 13.80
C ASN A 48 1.64 -10.53 12.31
N ILE A 49 0.65 -10.76 11.44
CA ILE A 49 0.86 -10.71 9.99
C ILE A 49 1.31 -9.32 9.57
N VAL A 50 0.62 -8.28 10.06
CA VAL A 50 0.94 -6.89 9.75
C VAL A 50 2.35 -6.50 10.18
N LEU A 51 2.76 -6.88 11.39
CA LEU A 51 4.08 -6.58 11.94
C LEU A 51 5.23 -7.17 11.12
N VAL A 52 5.05 -8.35 10.54
CA VAL A 52 6.08 -9.00 9.72
C VAL A 52 6.01 -8.53 8.26
N LEU A 53 4.80 -8.42 7.72
CA LEU A 53 4.59 -8.29 6.28
C LEU A 53 4.74 -6.84 5.80
N ILE A 54 4.30 -5.84 6.59
CA ILE A 54 4.45 -4.43 6.21
C ILE A 54 5.93 -4.03 6.07
N PRO A 55 6.82 -4.29 7.03
CA PRO A 55 8.23 -3.90 6.89
C PRO A 55 8.90 -4.59 5.70
N LEU A 56 8.64 -5.88 5.49
CA LEU A 56 9.23 -6.66 4.42
C LEU A 56 8.81 -6.10 3.04
N VAL A 57 7.52 -5.87 2.85
CA VAL A 57 7.00 -5.27 1.61
C VAL A 57 7.53 -3.85 1.44
N SER A 58 7.58 -3.04 2.49
CA SER A 58 8.06 -1.66 2.41
C SER A 58 9.51 -1.58 1.94
N ILE A 59 10.38 -2.48 2.41
CA ILE A 59 11.78 -2.55 1.97
C ILE A 59 11.88 -2.98 0.51
N VAL A 60 11.18 -4.06 0.13
CA VAL A 60 11.22 -4.60 -1.23
C VAL A 60 10.68 -3.59 -2.25
N PHE A 61 9.48 -3.04 -2.01
CA PHE A 61 8.87 -2.07 -2.90
C PHE A 61 9.63 -0.74 -2.91
N GLY A 62 10.13 -0.29 -1.76
CA GLY A 62 10.99 0.88 -1.67
C GLY A 62 12.23 0.73 -2.56
N ALA A 63 12.90 -0.41 -2.50
CA ALA A 63 14.06 -0.70 -3.34
C ALA A 63 13.68 -0.77 -4.83
N ILE A 64 12.65 -1.55 -5.19
CA ILE A 64 12.21 -1.70 -6.59
C ILE A 64 11.88 -0.34 -7.21
N TYR A 65 11.08 0.49 -6.55
CA TYR A 65 10.71 1.81 -7.08
C TYR A 65 11.90 2.77 -7.14
N TYR A 66 12.84 2.66 -6.20
CA TYR A 66 14.07 3.44 -6.25
C TYR A 66 14.95 3.08 -7.45
N TYR A 67 15.14 1.78 -7.74
CA TYR A 67 15.96 1.34 -8.87
C TYR A 67 15.27 1.55 -10.22
N ASN A 68 13.97 1.30 -10.32
CA ASN A 68 13.22 1.41 -11.58
C ASN A 68 13.05 2.87 -12.03
N SER A 69 13.08 3.82 -11.08
CA SER A 69 12.95 5.25 -11.39
C SER A 69 14.27 5.94 -11.73
N ARG A 70 15.41 5.23 -11.76
CA ARG A 70 16.72 5.81 -12.08
C ARG A 70 16.75 6.43 -13.48
N GLU A 71 16.36 5.69 -14.51
CA GLU A 71 16.36 6.18 -15.90
C GLU A 71 15.44 7.40 -16.07
N PHE A 72 14.26 7.38 -15.43
CA PHE A 72 13.35 8.53 -15.44
C PHE A 72 13.91 9.74 -14.68
N THR A 73 14.64 9.51 -13.59
CA THR A 73 15.32 10.56 -12.82
C THR A 73 16.46 11.19 -13.62
N GLU A 74 17.23 10.38 -14.37
CA GLU A 74 18.28 10.86 -15.27
C GLU A 74 17.71 11.73 -16.39
N LEU A 75 16.59 11.32 -17.00
CA LEU A 75 15.89 12.11 -18.01
C LEU A 75 15.31 13.42 -17.45
N LEU A 76 14.74 13.40 -16.24
CA LEU A 76 14.19 14.59 -15.58
C LEU A 76 15.28 15.57 -15.11
N LEU A 77 16.49 15.10 -14.85
CA LEU A 77 17.63 15.94 -14.49
C LEU A 77 18.18 16.74 -15.68
N ALA A 78 17.85 16.36 -16.91
CA ALA A 78 18.08 17.20 -18.09
C ALA A 78 17.18 18.46 -18.07
N GLN A 79 16.10 18.44 -17.28
CA GLN A 79 15.24 19.58 -17.01
C GLN A 79 15.61 20.21 -15.65
N PRO A 80 15.38 21.52 -15.43
CA PRO A 80 15.73 22.22 -14.19
C PRO A 80 14.77 21.85 -13.05
N VAL A 81 14.85 20.61 -12.56
CA VAL A 81 14.01 20.06 -11.49
C VAL A 81 14.85 19.83 -10.23
N ARG A 82 14.34 20.29 -9.08
CA ARG A 82 15.03 20.12 -7.79
C ARG A 82 15.00 18.66 -7.34
N ARG A 83 16.17 18.02 -7.20
CA ARG A 83 16.37 16.62 -6.77
C ARG A 83 15.53 16.20 -5.55
N ARG A 84 15.43 17.07 -4.54
CA ARG A 84 14.63 16.81 -3.32
C ARG A 84 13.15 16.60 -3.61
N SER A 85 12.58 17.32 -4.58
CA SER A 85 11.16 17.20 -4.95
C SER A 85 10.84 15.85 -5.59
N LEU A 86 11.83 15.26 -6.27
CA LEU A 86 11.68 14.01 -7.01
C LEU A 86 11.64 12.82 -6.03
N ILE A 87 12.60 12.78 -5.10
CA ILE A 87 12.68 11.78 -4.03
C ILE A 87 11.46 11.85 -3.11
N LEU A 88 11.07 13.06 -2.68
CA LEU A 88 9.89 13.24 -1.82
C LEU A 88 8.60 12.82 -2.53
N GLY A 89 8.47 13.10 -3.84
CA GLY A 89 7.31 12.68 -4.63
C GLY A 89 7.19 11.16 -4.73
N GLN A 90 8.29 10.46 -5.01
CA GLN A 90 8.32 9.00 -5.07
C GLN A 90 8.03 8.35 -3.72
N TYR A 91 8.67 8.84 -2.64
CA TYR A 91 8.46 8.34 -1.30
C TYR A 91 7.00 8.52 -0.86
N SER A 92 6.46 9.73 -1.00
CA SER A 92 5.07 10.01 -0.62
C SER A 92 4.06 9.27 -1.49
N GLY A 93 4.30 9.14 -2.79
CA GLY A 93 3.47 8.35 -3.69
C GLY A 93 3.39 6.89 -3.26
N LEU A 94 4.54 6.26 -2.99
CA LEU A 94 4.62 4.86 -2.58
C LEU A 94 4.04 4.62 -1.18
N ALA A 95 4.37 5.48 -0.22
CA ALA A 95 3.88 5.38 1.14
C ALA A 95 2.35 5.55 1.21
N LEU A 96 1.80 6.52 0.48
CA LEU A 96 0.35 6.72 0.40
C LEU A 96 -0.33 5.54 -0.31
N SER A 97 0.28 4.98 -1.36
CA SER A 97 -0.24 3.80 -2.06
C SER A 97 -0.42 2.61 -1.14
N LEU A 98 0.67 2.22 -0.47
CA LEU A 98 0.70 1.05 0.41
C LEU A 98 -0.23 1.26 1.61
N SER A 99 -0.25 2.47 2.18
CA SER A 99 -1.10 2.81 3.32
C SER A 99 -2.58 2.74 2.95
N LEU A 100 -2.98 3.30 1.81
CA LEU A 100 -4.38 3.25 1.34
C LEU A 100 -4.83 1.82 1.05
N SER A 101 -4.00 1.03 0.36
CA SER A 101 -4.30 -0.39 0.09
C SER A 101 -4.44 -1.20 1.37
N PHE A 102 -3.57 -0.97 2.36
CA PHE A 102 -3.65 -1.63 3.65
C PHE A 102 -4.94 -1.27 4.42
N VAL A 103 -5.21 0.04 4.58
CA VAL A 103 -6.40 0.51 5.31
C VAL A 103 -7.66 0.00 4.64
N ALA A 104 -7.79 0.17 3.32
CA ALA A 104 -8.97 -0.30 2.60
C ALA A 104 -9.10 -1.83 2.68
N GLY A 105 -7.99 -2.57 2.55
CA GLY A 105 -7.98 -4.04 2.55
C GLY A 105 -8.42 -4.66 3.88
N ILE A 106 -8.12 -4.01 5.01
CA ILE A 106 -8.57 -4.48 6.34
C ILE A 106 -9.96 -3.95 6.69
N THR A 107 -10.21 -2.65 6.45
CA THR A 107 -11.46 -2.02 6.86
C THR A 107 -12.68 -2.62 6.15
N ILE A 108 -12.56 -2.99 4.87
CA ILE A 108 -13.69 -3.57 4.12
C ILE A 108 -14.18 -4.89 4.75
N PRO A 109 -13.35 -5.92 4.99
CA PRO A 109 -13.77 -7.15 5.65
C PRO A 109 -14.30 -6.96 7.08
N PHE A 110 -13.72 -6.03 7.84
CA PHE A 110 -14.19 -5.71 9.20
C PHE A 110 -15.58 -5.07 9.18
N ILE A 111 -15.83 -4.12 8.28
CA ILE A 111 -17.14 -3.49 8.12
C ILE A 111 -18.17 -4.54 7.66
N LEU A 112 -17.83 -5.35 6.64
CA LEU A 112 -18.74 -6.39 6.15
C LEU A 112 -19.12 -7.35 7.27
N LYS A 113 -18.15 -7.93 7.99
CA LYS A 113 -18.46 -8.84 9.10
C LYS A 113 -19.23 -8.13 10.22
N GLY A 114 -18.89 -6.89 10.55
CA GLY A 114 -19.58 -6.12 11.58
C GLY A 114 -21.04 -5.82 11.25
N ILE A 115 -21.36 -5.58 9.97
CA ILE A 115 -22.73 -5.34 9.50
C ILE A 115 -23.54 -6.64 9.48
N PHE A 116 -22.95 -7.77 9.07
CA PHE A 116 -23.68 -9.04 8.94
C PHE A 116 -23.82 -9.86 10.24
N VAL A 117 -23.11 -9.48 11.31
CA VAL A 117 -23.13 -10.18 12.62
C VAL A 117 -23.96 -9.43 13.68
N SER A 118 -24.53 -8.26 13.34
CA SER A 118 -25.49 -7.56 14.20
C SER A 118 -26.90 -8.15 14.13
#